data_AF-A0A920IXL0-F1
#
_entry.id   AF-A0A920IXL0-F1
#
_cell.length_a   1.000
_cell.length_b   1.000
_cell.length_c   1.000
_cell.angle_alpha   90.00
_cell.angle_beta   90.00
_cell.angle_gamma   90.00
#
_symmetry.space_group_name_H-M   'P 1'
#
loop_
_entity.id
_entity.type
_entity.pdbx_description
1 polymer ?
#
loop_
_entity_poly.entity_id
_entity_poly.type
_entity_poly.pdbx_seq_one_letter_code
_entity_poly.pdbx_strand_id
1 'polypeptide(L)'
;MKNAGVIYVPAPFAIDAIIEQIDAGLDLVVCITEGIPVHDMVKVKNYLKDKKTKLIGPNCPGIISPKQKIKIGIIPGDICKSGDVGVVSRSGTLTYEANFSNRRCRLWTIFVYWNRWRSYSWHKLYRCSRIF
;
A
#
# COMPACT_ATOMS: atom_id res chain seq x y z
N MET A 1 17.88 6.30 4.69
CA MET A 1 16.50 6.71 5.06
C MET A 1 15.64 6.59 3.82
N LYS A 2 14.46 5.97 3.91
CA LYS A 2 13.46 5.98 2.83
C LYS A 2 12.35 6.91 3.27
N ASN A 3 12.05 7.96 2.51
CA ASN A 3 10.99 8.91 2.86
C ASN A 3 9.65 8.40 2.33
N ALA A 4 8.61 8.45 3.14
CA ALA A 4 7.28 7.95 2.81
C ALA A 4 6.21 9.02 3.00
N GLY A 5 5.32 9.16 2.02
CA GLY A 5 4.15 10.03 2.05
C GLY A 5 2.86 9.21 2.17
N VAL A 6 1.86 9.80 2.83
CA VAL A 6 0.53 9.20 3.01
C VAL A 6 -0.52 10.20 2.56
N ILE A 7 -1.51 9.73 1.81
CA ILE A 7 -2.53 10.56 1.19
C ILE A 7 -3.90 10.18 1.76
N TYR A 8 -4.50 11.17 2.44
CA TYR A 8 -5.84 11.13 3.04
C TYR A 8 -6.81 12.13 2.40
N VAL A 9 -6.42 12.77 1.30
CA VAL A 9 -7.26 13.80 0.65
C VAL A 9 -8.46 13.18 -0.08
N PRO A 10 -9.54 13.94 -0.30
CA PRO A 10 -10.69 13.48 -1.09
C PRO A 10 -10.31 13.07 -2.52
N ALA A 11 -11.11 12.20 -3.14
CA ALA A 11 -10.85 11.63 -4.47
C ALA A 11 -10.52 12.66 -5.57
N PRO A 12 -11.17 13.83 -5.66
CA PRO A 12 -10.86 14.83 -6.68
C PRO A 12 -9.43 15.39 -6.58
N PHE A 13 -8.87 15.47 -5.36
CA PHE A 13 -7.55 16.06 -5.10
C PHE A 13 -6.44 15.03 -4.94
N ALA A 14 -6.79 13.73 -4.89
CA ALA A 14 -5.85 12.66 -4.63
C ALA A 14 -4.80 12.50 -5.74
N ILE A 15 -5.15 12.82 -6.99
CA ILE A 15 -4.22 12.72 -8.12
C ILE A 15 -3.11 13.76 -8.00
N ASP A 16 -3.48 15.02 -7.73
CA ASP A 16 -2.52 16.11 -7.58
C ASP A 16 -1.59 15.83 -6.39
N ALA A 17 -2.15 15.37 -5.26
CA ALA A 17 -1.35 14.97 -4.10
C ALA A 17 -0.37 13.82 -4.40
N ILE A 18 -0.76 12.85 -5.24
CA ILE A 18 0.15 11.77 -5.67
C ILE A 18 1.28 12.33 -6.51
N ILE A 19 0.97 13.19 -7.49
CA ILE A 19 1.96 13.75 -8.41
C ILE A 19 2.94 14.65 -7.65
N GLU A 20 2.45 15.49 -6.76
CA GLU A 20 3.27 16.34 -5.88
C GLU A 20 4.27 15.52 -5.06
N GLN A 21 3.81 14.41 -4.46
CA GLN A 21 4.68 13.52 -3.68
C GLN A 21 5.72 12.78 -4.54
N ILE A 22 5.38 12.44 -5.78
CA ILE A 22 6.32 11.85 -6.75
C ILE A 22 7.38 12.89 -7.13
N ASP A 23 7.00 14.13 -7.37
CA ASP A 23 7.90 15.20 -7.77
C ASP A 23 8.78 15.72 -6.62
N ALA A 24 8.28 15.65 -5.39
CA ALA A 24 9.08 15.81 -4.18
C ALA A 24 10.14 14.71 -4.00
N GLY A 25 10.12 13.66 -4.84
CA GLY A 25 11.12 12.60 -4.82
C GLY A 25 10.98 11.64 -3.64
N LEU A 26 9.76 11.45 -3.11
CA LEU A 26 9.52 10.46 -2.06
C LEU A 26 9.76 9.05 -2.60
N ASP A 27 10.32 8.17 -1.77
CA ASP A 27 10.57 6.77 -2.15
C ASP A 27 9.28 5.95 -2.17
N LEU A 28 8.34 6.29 -1.28
CA LEU A 28 7.11 5.56 -1.07
C LEU A 28 5.93 6.53 -0.92
N VAL A 29 4.85 6.28 -1.66
CA VAL A 29 3.60 7.03 -1.57
C VAL A 29 2.48 6.03 -1.32
N VAL A 30 1.68 6.29 -0.28
CA VAL A 30 0.55 5.43 0.09
C VAL A 30 -0.74 6.23 -0.01
N CYS A 31 -1.63 5.81 -0.91
CA CYS A 31 -2.92 6.44 -1.14
C CYS A 31 -4.06 5.58 -0.57
N ILE A 32 -4.73 6.12 0.44
CA ILE A 32 -5.84 5.45 1.16
C ILE A 32 -7.18 5.80 0.51
N THR A 33 -7.25 6.96 -0.14
CA THR A 33 -8.46 7.51 -0.75
C THR A 33 -9.17 6.50 -1.66
N GLU A 34 -10.48 6.35 -1.45
CA GLU A 34 -11.38 5.56 -2.28
C GLU A 34 -12.06 6.44 -3.34
N GLY A 35 -12.56 5.83 -4.41
CA GLY A 35 -13.37 6.53 -5.42
C GLY A 35 -12.59 7.32 -6.48
N ILE A 36 -11.26 7.18 -6.55
CA ILE A 36 -10.47 7.78 -7.63
C ILE A 36 -10.83 7.12 -8.98
N PRO A 37 -11.16 7.90 -10.02
CA PRO A 37 -11.47 7.35 -11.33
C PRO A 37 -10.31 6.52 -11.89
N VAL A 38 -10.64 5.39 -12.51
CA VAL A 38 -9.65 4.48 -13.12
C VAL A 38 -8.81 5.20 -14.18
N HIS A 39 -9.43 6.10 -14.94
CA HIS A 39 -8.76 6.86 -15.99
C HIS A 39 -7.60 7.70 -15.45
N ASP A 40 -7.77 8.35 -14.30
CA ASP A 40 -6.71 9.17 -13.72
C ASP A 40 -5.59 8.31 -13.13
N MET A 41 -5.94 7.14 -12.59
CA MET A 41 -4.93 6.16 -12.17
C MET A 41 -4.09 5.61 -13.34
N VAL A 42 -4.62 5.57 -14.58
CA VAL A 42 -3.79 5.28 -15.78
C VAL A 42 -2.71 6.34 -15.95
N LYS A 43 -3.08 7.63 -15.83
CA LYS A 43 -2.17 8.76 -16.01
C LYS A 43 -1.05 8.71 -14.97
N VAL A 44 -1.39 8.53 -13.70
CA VAL A 44 -0.44 8.38 -12.59
C VAL A 44 0.50 7.20 -12.82
N LYS A 45 -0.03 6.06 -13.28
CA LYS A 45 0.80 4.87 -13.58
C LYS A 45 1.81 5.13 -14.70
N ASN A 46 1.43 5.87 -15.73
CA ASN A 46 2.35 6.26 -16.79
C ASN A 46 3.40 7.25 -16.28
N TYR A 47 3.01 8.22 -15.46
CA TYR A 47 3.93 9.18 -14.83
C TYR A 47 4.99 8.50 -13.95
N LEU A 48 4.62 7.42 -13.27
CA LEU A 48 5.51 6.64 -12.39
C LEU A 48 6.55 5.79 -13.14
N LYS A 49 6.42 5.54 -14.45
CA LYS A 49 7.29 4.58 -15.16
C LYS A 49 8.77 4.95 -15.08
N ASP A 50 9.06 6.24 -15.13
CA ASP A 50 10.44 6.77 -15.19
C ASP A 50 10.91 7.35 -13.84
N LYS A 51 10.12 7.15 -12.78
CA LYS A 51 10.38 7.70 -11.43
C LYS A 51 10.79 6.58 -10.49
N LYS A 52 11.61 6.91 -9.48
CA LYS A 52 12.06 5.96 -8.45
C LYS A 52 11.00 5.69 -7.38
N THR A 53 10.01 6.57 -7.27
CA THR A 53 8.91 6.51 -6.29
C THR A 53 8.05 5.26 -6.48
N LYS A 54 7.70 4.61 -5.38
CA LYS A 54 6.75 3.49 -5.34
C LYS A 54 5.39 3.96 -4.86
N LEU A 55 4.34 3.75 -5.64
CA LEU A 55 2.96 4.04 -5.25
C LEU A 55 2.24 2.77 -4.78
N ILE A 56 1.56 2.87 -3.63
CA ILE A 56 0.70 1.82 -3.06
C ILE A 56 -0.71 2.40 -2.92
N GLY A 57 -1.69 1.68 -3.44
CA GLY A 57 -3.07 2.16 -3.58
C GLY A 57 -3.45 2.40 -5.05
N PRO A 58 -4.56 3.11 -5.31
CA PRO A 58 -5.46 3.74 -4.34
C PRO A 58 -6.32 2.71 -3.60
N ASN A 59 -7.16 3.15 -2.66
CA ASN A 59 -7.94 2.26 -1.79
C ASN A 59 -7.06 1.19 -1.09
N CYS A 60 -6.05 1.64 -0.37
CA CYS A 60 -5.23 0.80 0.48
C CYS A 60 -5.38 1.30 1.92
N PRO A 61 -5.87 0.52 2.90
CA PRO A 61 -5.90 0.93 4.30
C PRO A 61 -4.49 1.18 4.89
N GLY A 62 -3.43 0.69 4.25
CA GLY A 62 -2.06 1.03 4.60
C GLY A 62 -1.05 -0.11 4.54
N ILE A 63 0.06 0.12 5.21
CA ILE A 63 1.21 -0.77 5.36
C ILE A 63 1.61 -0.79 6.83
N ILE A 64 1.88 -1.98 7.34
CA ILE A 64 2.48 -2.13 8.67
C ILE A 64 3.64 -3.12 8.59
N SER A 65 4.78 -2.72 9.17
CA SER A 65 5.96 -3.55 9.37
C SER A 65 6.31 -3.56 10.86
N PRO A 66 5.92 -4.61 11.59
CA PRO A 66 6.18 -4.69 13.03
C PRO A 66 7.67 -4.78 13.37
N LYS A 67 8.49 -5.48 12.56
CA LYS A 67 9.95 -5.57 12.79
C LYS A 67 10.66 -4.23 12.59
N GLN A 68 10.27 -3.44 11.58
CA GLN A 68 10.85 -2.12 11.33
C GLN A 68 10.15 -1.01 12.14
N LYS A 69 9.12 -1.35 12.94
CA LYS A 69 8.27 -0.40 13.69
C LYS A 69 7.67 0.69 12.80
N ILE A 70 7.33 0.35 11.56
CA ILE A 70 6.70 1.27 10.60
C ILE A 70 5.21 0.97 10.54
N LYS A 71 4.38 2.00 10.72
CA LYS A 71 2.94 1.94 10.49
C LYS A 71 2.55 3.14 9.65
N ILE A 72 1.96 2.87 8.50
CA ILE A 72 1.46 3.86 7.56
C ILE A 72 0.00 3.50 7.27
N GLY A 73 -0.92 4.41 7.55
CA GLY A 73 -2.35 4.19 7.32
C GLY A 73 -3.15 3.84 8.58
N ILE A 74 -4.37 3.36 8.36
CA ILE A 74 -5.43 3.21 9.37
C ILE A 74 -5.46 1.82 10.04
N ILE A 75 -4.49 0.95 9.74
CA ILE A 75 -4.41 -0.40 10.28
C ILE A 75 -4.07 -0.34 11.79
N PRO A 76 -4.84 -0.99 12.69
CA PRO A 76 -4.51 -1.00 14.12
C PRO A 76 -3.22 -1.77 14.37
N GLY A 77 -2.38 -1.27 15.28
CA GLY A 77 -1.06 -1.85 15.55
C GLY A 77 -1.12 -3.16 16.34
N ASP A 78 -2.13 -3.30 17.20
CA ASP A 78 -2.20 -4.37 18.20
C ASP A 78 -2.50 -5.76 17.62
N ILE A 79 -2.99 -5.80 16.37
CA ILE A 79 -3.25 -7.05 15.66
C ILE A 79 -1.99 -7.62 14.98
N CYS A 80 -0.92 -6.83 14.85
CA CYS A 80 0.30 -7.23 14.14
C CYS A 80 1.45 -7.45 15.13
N LYS A 81 2.01 -8.66 15.13
CA LYS A 81 3.22 -9.01 15.89
C LYS A 81 4.41 -9.15 14.94
N SER A 82 5.63 -9.03 15.44
CA SER A 82 6.84 -9.25 14.65
C SER A 82 7.11 -10.74 14.46
N GLY A 83 7.45 -11.14 13.23
CA GLY A 83 7.74 -12.53 12.92
C GLY A 83 8.50 -12.79 11.65
N ASP A 84 8.26 -13.87 10.91
CA ASP A 84 9.06 -14.21 9.71
C ASP A 84 8.20 -14.40 8.44
N VAL A 85 6.87 -14.42 8.57
CA VAL A 85 5.98 -14.70 7.43
C VAL A 85 5.18 -13.46 7.03
N GLY A 86 5.45 -12.89 5.87
CA GLY A 86 4.64 -11.84 5.29
C GLY A 86 3.37 -12.39 4.63
N VAL A 87 2.23 -11.73 4.81
CA VAL A 87 1.06 -11.98 3.95
C VAL A 87 0.72 -10.72 3.17
N VAL A 88 0.06 -10.86 2.03
CA VAL A 88 -0.43 -9.74 1.23
C VAL A 88 -1.86 -10.10 0.85
N SER A 89 -2.79 -9.17 1.04
CA SER A 89 -4.20 -9.41 0.76
C SER A 89 -4.76 -8.28 -0.08
N ARG A 90 -5.89 -8.53 -0.74
CA ARG A 90 -6.63 -7.49 -1.46
C ARG A 90 -7.85 -6.99 -0.71
N SER A 91 -8.20 -7.66 0.39
CA SER A 91 -9.35 -7.35 1.22
C SER A 91 -8.89 -6.91 2.61
N GLY A 92 -9.41 -5.76 3.07
CA GLY A 92 -9.18 -5.28 4.43
C GLY A 92 -9.70 -6.28 5.46
N THR A 93 -10.94 -6.75 5.30
CA THR A 93 -11.57 -7.71 6.24
C THR A 93 -10.81 -9.04 6.31
N LEU A 94 -10.42 -9.58 5.16
CA LEU A 94 -9.64 -10.83 5.12
C LEU A 94 -8.26 -10.65 5.78
N THR A 95 -7.70 -9.44 5.74
CA THR A 95 -6.43 -9.13 6.41
C THR A 95 -6.59 -9.13 7.92
N TYR A 96 -7.70 -8.60 8.43
CA TYR A 96 -8.03 -8.66 9.86
C TYR A 96 -8.20 -10.10 10.31
N GLU A 97 -8.96 -10.91 9.59
CA GLU A 97 -9.18 -12.32 9.92
C GLU A 97 -7.90 -13.15 9.82
N ALA A 98 -7.11 -12.95 8.77
CA ALA A 98 -5.82 -13.64 8.61
C ALA A 98 -4.84 -13.27 9.71
N ASN A 99 -4.80 -11.99 10.14
CA ASN A 99 -4.03 -11.54 11.30
C ASN A 99 -4.53 -12.17 12.60
N PHE A 100 -5.85 -12.17 12.80
CA PHE A 100 -6.49 -12.66 14.01
C PHE A 100 -6.31 -14.17 14.18
N SER A 101 -6.56 -14.94 13.13
CA SER A 101 -6.40 -16.40 13.10
C SER A 101 -4.93 -16.81 13.28
N ASN A 102 -4.01 -16.08 12.63
CA ASN A 102 -2.58 -16.39 12.70
C ASN A 102 -1.84 -15.70 13.87
N ARG A 103 -2.50 -15.25 14.95
CA ARG A 103 -1.81 -14.68 16.13
C ARG A 103 -0.73 -15.60 16.74
N ARG A 104 -0.79 -16.92 16.47
CA ARG A 104 0.22 -17.92 16.87
C ARG A 104 1.43 -17.97 15.93
N CYS A 105 1.23 -17.73 14.64
CA CYS A 105 2.32 -17.67 13.69
C CYS A 105 2.97 -16.28 13.81
N ARG A 106 4.27 -16.23 14.04
CA ARG A 106 5.01 -14.98 14.02
C ARG A 106 4.94 -14.45 12.57
N LEU A 107 3.96 -13.60 12.27
CA LEU A 107 3.75 -13.00 10.95
C LEU A 107 4.45 -11.63 10.82
N TRP A 108 4.60 -11.14 9.59
CA TRP A 108 5.00 -9.79 9.15
C TRP A 108 3.82 -9.20 8.39
N THR A 109 2.87 -8.61 9.08
CA THR A 109 1.52 -8.71 8.53
C THR A 109 1.05 -7.47 7.73
N ILE A 110 1.16 -7.59 6.39
CA ILE A 110 0.19 -7.27 5.30
C ILE A 110 -0.05 -5.84 4.82
N PHE A 111 0.10 -5.76 3.49
CA PHE A 111 -0.46 -4.83 2.51
C PHE A 111 -1.86 -5.23 2.10
N VAL A 112 -2.82 -4.32 2.21
CA VAL A 112 -4.11 -4.48 1.55
C VAL A 112 -4.06 -3.77 0.21
N TYR A 113 -3.93 -4.53 -0.88
CA TYR A 113 -3.90 -3.99 -2.22
C TYR A 113 -5.22 -4.26 -2.95
N TRP A 114 -6.15 -3.32 -2.97
CA TRP A 114 -7.34 -3.46 -3.81
C TRP A 114 -7.08 -2.93 -5.22
N ASN A 115 -6.76 -3.84 -6.14
CA ASN A 115 -6.77 -3.51 -7.58
C ASN A 115 -8.02 -4.12 -8.22
N ARG A 116 -9.00 -3.28 -8.55
CA ARG A 116 -10.02 -3.59 -9.57
C ARG A 116 -9.45 -3.47 -11.00
N TRP A 117 -8.19 -3.85 -11.18
CA TRP A 117 -7.49 -3.91 -12.48
C TRP A 117 -7.40 -5.35 -12.93
N ARG A 118 -8.48 -5.86 -13.54
CA ARG A 118 -8.71 -7.29 -13.75
C ARG A 118 -7.87 -7.94 -14.87
N SER A 119 -6.97 -7.21 -15.55
CA SER A 119 -6.30 -7.78 -16.76
C SER A 119 -4.77 -7.79 -16.80
N TYR A 120 -4.04 -7.27 -15.80
CA TYR A 120 -2.56 -7.28 -15.88
C TYR A 120 -1.86 -7.79 -14.62
N SER A 121 -1.70 -9.12 -14.65
CA SER A 121 -0.54 -9.92 -14.26
C SER A 121 -0.17 -10.05 -12.77
N TRP A 122 -0.10 -11.32 -12.36
CA TRP A 122 0.43 -11.88 -11.12
C TRP A 122 1.84 -11.38 -10.72
N HIS A 123 2.54 -10.69 -11.62
CA HIS A 123 3.87 -10.12 -11.41
C HIS A 123 3.93 -8.98 -10.37
N LYS A 124 2.80 -8.41 -9.93
CA LYS A 124 2.77 -7.29 -8.97
C LYS A 124 2.96 -7.70 -7.51
N LEU A 125 2.53 -8.89 -7.10
CA LEU A 125 2.74 -9.41 -5.74
C LEU A 125 4.23 -9.60 -5.43
N TYR A 126 5.00 -10.08 -6.40
CA TYR A 126 6.47 -10.22 -6.31
C TYR A 126 7.21 -8.88 -6.21
N ARG A 127 6.65 -7.79 -6.74
CA ARG A 127 7.26 -6.46 -6.58
C ARG A 127 7.06 -5.91 -5.17
N CYS A 128 6.00 -6.36 -4.49
CA CYS A 128 5.67 -6.02 -3.10
C CYS A 128 6.64 -6.67 -2.11
N SER A 129 7.09 -7.91 -2.36
CA SER A 129 8.13 -8.56 -1.53
C SER A 129 9.49 -7.86 -1.62
N ARG A 130 9.81 -7.19 -2.74
CA ARG A 130 11.02 -6.34 -2.90
C ARG A 130 10.90 -4.93 -2.31
N ILE A 131 9.81 -4.60 -1.61
CA ILE A 131 9.66 -3.33 -0.89
C ILE A 131 10.35 -3.41 0.48
N PHE A 132 10.42 -4.61 1.07
CA PHE A 132 11.01 -4.89 2.40
C PHE A 132 12.37 -5.54 2.30
#